data_AF-A0A2E5V1Z6-F1
#
_entry.id   AF-A0A2E5V1Z6-F1
#
_cell.length_a   1.000
_cell.length_b   1.000
_cell.length_c   1.000
_cell.angle_alpha   90.00
_cell.angle_beta   90.00
_cell.angle_gamma   90.00
#
_symmetry.space_group_name_H-M   'P 1'
#
loop_
_entity.id
_entity.type
_entity.pdbx_description
1 polymer ?
#
loop_
_entity_poly.entity_id
_entity_poly.type
_entity_poly.pdbx_seq_one_letter_code
_entity_poly.pdbx_strand_id
1 'polypeptide(L)'
;MCSLWEYSTTLVWIFLAGTAAMAIISRMLNDHLLIPPDPPKNLWFRKRNFIKPSYLMKPDLYFDEMGCRLAWRFTIVSAVSGFAFLLIIYLLLSCEK
;
A
#
# COMPACT_ATOMS: atom_id res chain seq x y z
N MET A 1 1.27 -27.76 13.09
CA MET A 1 2.62 -27.33 12.68
C MET A 1 2.70 -25.83 12.79
N CYS A 2 3.17 -25.32 13.94
CA CYS A 2 3.27 -23.89 14.24
C CYS A 2 4.72 -23.39 14.13
N SER A 3 5.50 -23.92 13.18
CA SER A 3 6.93 -23.58 13.03
C SER A 3 7.17 -22.10 12.72
N LEU A 4 6.15 -21.38 12.24
CA LEU A 4 6.21 -19.94 11.95
C LEU A 4 5.77 -19.07 13.14
N TRP A 5 5.34 -19.66 14.26
CA TRP A 5 4.88 -18.92 15.44
C TRP A 5 5.95 -18.02 16.05
N GLU A 6 7.20 -18.48 16.06
CA GLU A 6 8.36 -17.73 16.55
C GLU A 6 8.59 -16.43 15.76
N TYR A 7 8.13 -16.38 14.50
CA TYR A 7 8.23 -15.21 13.62
C TYR A 7 6.97 -14.34 13.60
N SER A 8 5.94 -14.67 14.39
CA SER A 8 4.66 -13.95 14.41
C SER A 8 4.82 -12.46 14.66
N THR A 9 5.63 -12.08 15.65
CA THR A 9 5.94 -10.67 15.96
C THR A 9 6.61 -9.97 14.77
N THR A 10 7.56 -10.63 14.11
CA THR A 10 8.24 -10.09 12.92
C THR A 10 7.27 -9.90 11.75
N LEU A 11 6.37 -10.86 11.51
CA LEU A 11 5.33 -10.76 10.48
C LEU A 11 4.39 -9.58 10.72
N VAL A 12 3.98 -9.35 11.97
CA VAL A 12 3.16 -8.19 12.35
C VAL A 12 3.90 -6.88 12.08
N TRP A 13 5.19 -6.79 12.42
CA TRP A 13 5.98 -5.60 12.12
C TRP A 13 6.15 -5.37 10.62
N ILE A 14 6.37 -6.42 9.82
CA ILE A 14 6.43 -6.32 8.35
C ILE A 14 5.10 -5.79 7.80
N PHE A 15 3.97 -6.29 8.32
CA PHE A 15 2.64 -5.82 7.92
C PHE A 15 2.42 -4.35 8.28
N LEU A 16 2.73 -3.94 9.52
CA LEU A 16 2.58 -2.55 9.97
C LEU A 16 3.50 -1.59 9.20
N ALA A 17 4.77 -1.97 9.02
CA ALA A 17 5.72 -1.16 8.26
C ALA A 17 5.30 -1.01 6.79
N GLY A 18 4.84 -2.10 6.17
CA GLY A 18 4.41 -2.07 4.78
C GLY A 18 3.10 -1.28 4.57
N THR A 19 2.14 -1.38 5.49
CA THR A 19 0.92 -0.54 5.45
C THR A 19 1.22 0.94 5.63
N ALA A 20 2.15 1.31 6.52
CA ALA A 20 2.63 2.67 6.65
C ALA A 20 3.35 3.17 5.37
N ALA A 21 4.22 2.35 4.78
CA ALA A 21 4.91 2.68 3.54
C ALA A 21 3.93 2.89 2.38
N MET A 22 2.90 2.03 2.25
CA MET A 22 1.82 2.21 1.27
C MET A 22 1.11 3.56 1.46
N ALA A 23 0.79 3.94 2.69
CA ALA A 23 0.13 5.22 2.95
C ALA A 23 0.99 6.43 2.54
N ILE A 24 2.31 6.35 2.73
CA ILE A 24 3.24 7.41 2.32
C ILE A 24 3.36 7.47 0.80
N ILE A 25 3.61 6.34 0.14
CA ILE A 25 3.74 6.27 -1.32
C ILE A 25 2.45 6.72 -1.99
N SER A 26 1.30 6.31 -1.45
CA SER A 26 0.00 6.76 -1.96
C SER A 26 -0.21 8.26 -1.81
N ARG A 27 0.39 8.93 -0.83
CA ARG A 27 0.35 10.40 -0.78
C ARG A 27 1.21 11.00 -1.88
N MET A 28 2.46 10.54 -1.99
CA MET A 28 3.41 11.02 -3.00
C MET A 28 2.90 10.83 -4.44
N LEU A 29 2.22 9.72 -4.72
CA LEU A 29 1.65 9.45 -6.03
C LEU A 29 0.59 10.48 -6.47
N ASN A 30 -0.07 11.20 -5.55
CA ASN A 30 -1.01 12.26 -5.94
C ASN A 30 -0.29 13.43 -6.62
N ASP A 31 0.98 13.68 -6.24
CA ASP A 31 1.77 14.77 -6.79
C ASP A 31 2.31 14.45 -8.21
N HIS A 32 2.24 13.17 -8.60
CA HIS A 32 2.74 12.66 -9.88
C HIS A 32 1.62 12.29 -10.86
N LEU A 33 0.38 12.70 -10.59
CA LEU A 33 -0.73 12.51 -11.52
C LEU A 33 -0.55 13.41 -12.75
N LEU A 34 -0.72 12.83 -13.94
CA LEU A 34 -0.65 13.57 -15.22
C LEU A 34 -1.76 14.62 -15.33
N ILE A 35 -2.93 14.33 -14.75
CA ILE A 35 -4.06 15.26 -14.66
C ILE A 35 -4.22 15.61 -13.18
N PRO A 36 -3.94 16.85 -12.77
CA PRO A 36 -4.09 17.25 -11.39
C PRO A 36 -5.58 17.19 -11.00
N PRO A 37 -5.90 16.74 -9.78
CA PRO A 37 -7.27 16.77 -9.29
C PRO A 37 -7.77 18.20 -9.13
N ASP A 38 -9.08 18.41 -9.29
CA ASP A 38 -9.70 19.72 -9.12
C ASP A 38 -9.31 20.34 -7.76
N PRO A 39 -8.98 21.65 -7.73
CA PRO A 39 -8.55 22.29 -6.51
C PRO A 39 -9.65 22.16 -5.43
N PRO A 40 -9.31 21.73 -4.21
CA PRO A 40 -10.30 21.52 -3.17
C PRO A 40 -10.96 22.84 -2.78
N LYS A 41 -12.30 22.89 -2.79
CA LYS A 41 -13.08 24.09 -2.40
C LYS A 41 -12.85 24.50 -0.94
N ASN A 42 -12.45 23.58 -0.06
CA ASN A 42 -12.07 23.87 1.32
C ASN A 42 -10.65 23.38 1.61
N LEU A 43 -9.85 24.19 2.32
CA LEU A 43 -8.47 23.89 2.73
C LEU A 43 -8.31 22.54 3.47
N TRP A 44 -9.37 22.06 4.11
CA TRP A 44 -9.40 20.77 4.82
C TRP A 44 -9.35 19.55 3.88
N PHE A 45 -9.76 19.68 2.62
CA PHE A 45 -9.76 18.60 1.63
C PHE A 45 -8.42 18.42 0.90
N ARG A 46 -7.39 19.24 1.21
CA ARG A 46 -6.06 19.15 0.59
C ARG A 46 -5.33 17.82 0.85
N LYS A 47 -5.81 17.02 1.82
CA LYS A 47 -5.24 15.69 2.18
C LYS A 47 -6.04 14.51 1.62
N ARG A 48 -6.97 14.74 0.68
CA ARG A 48 -7.75 13.64 0.07
C ARG A 48 -6.85 12.87 -0.88
N ASN A 49 -6.82 11.54 -0.74
CA ASN A 49 -6.18 10.67 -1.71
C ASN A 49 -7.09 10.55 -2.93
N PHE A 50 -6.63 10.97 -4.11
CA PHE A 50 -7.39 10.93 -5.35
C PHE A 50 -7.06 9.71 -6.21
N ILE A 51 -6.06 8.93 -5.80
CA ILE A 51 -5.64 7.72 -6.49
C ILE A 51 -6.73 6.66 -6.38
N LYS A 52 -7.25 6.24 -7.53
CA LYS A 52 -8.14 5.09 -7.62
C LYS A 52 -7.28 3.81 -7.78
N PRO A 53 -7.73 2.66 -7.27
CA PRO A 53 -7.03 1.39 -7.48
C PRO A 53 -6.77 1.07 -8.96
N SER A 54 -7.69 1.49 -9.85
CA SER A 54 -7.54 1.32 -11.30
C SER A 54 -6.34 2.06 -11.90
N TYR A 55 -5.86 3.13 -11.26
CA TYR A 55 -4.70 3.88 -11.75
C TYR A 55 -3.41 3.09 -11.58
N LEU A 56 -3.33 2.27 -10.52
CA LEU A 56 -2.18 1.39 -10.27
C LEU A 56 -2.12 0.20 -11.25
N MET A 57 -3.23 -0.16 -11.90
CA MET A 57 -3.26 -1.21 -12.93
C MET A 57 -2.73 -0.75 -14.29
N LYS A 58 -2.79 0.55 -14.57
CA LYS A 58 -2.31 1.15 -15.81
C LYS A 58 -1.52 2.44 -15.51
N PRO A 59 -0.40 2.35 -14.79
CA PRO A 59 0.29 3.52 -14.26
C PRO A 59 0.74 4.48 -15.35
N ASP A 60 1.12 3.96 -16.53
CA ASP A 60 1.60 4.75 -17.67
C ASP A 60 0.56 5.75 -18.23
N LEU A 61 -0.74 5.52 -17.97
CA LEU A 61 -1.82 6.40 -18.43
C LEU A 61 -2.15 7.51 -17.44
N TYR A 62 -1.74 7.38 -16.18
CA TYR A 62 -2.20 8.24 -15.09
C TYR A 62 -1.07 8.97 -14.37
N PHE A 63 0.18 8.50 -14.49
CA PHE A 63 1.32 9.04 -13.78
C PHE A 63 2.45 9.45 -14.73
N ASP A 64 3.24 10.43 -14.29
CA ASP A 64 4.54 10.72 -14.91
C ASP A 64 5.55 9.56 -14.68
N GLU A 65 6.76 9.67 -15.25
CA GLU A 65 7.78 8.60 -15.15
C GLU A 65 8.16 8.26 -13.69
N MET A 66 8.24 9.28 -12.83
CA MET A 66 8.55 9.12 -11.40
C MET A 66 7.38 8.43 -10.67
N GLY A 67 6.16 8.83 -10.98
CA GLY A 67 4.94 8.25 -10.45
C GLY A 67 4.72 6.81 -10.90
N CYS A 68 5.08 6.45 -12.14
CA CYS A 68 5.04 5.05 -12.59
C CYS A 68 6.00 4.18 -11.77
N ARG A 69 7.22 4.67 -11.49
CA ARG A 69 8.17 3.98 -10.60
C ARG A 69 7.66 3.84 -9.17
N LEU A 70 6.99 4.88 -8.64
CA LEU A 70 6.35 4.84 -7.33
C LEU A 70 5.17 3.87 -7.29
N ALA A 71 4.38 3.79 -8.36
CA ALA A 71 3.26 2.86 -8.49
C ALA A 71 3.76 1.41 -8.49
N TRP A 72 4.87 1.12 -9.18
CA TRP A 72 5.50 -0.20 -9.12
C TRP A 72 5.99 -0.56 -7.72
N ARG A 73 6.64 0.38 -7.02
CA ARG A 73 7.05 0.19 -5.61
C ARG A 73 5.85 -0.05 -4.70
N PHE A 74 4.76 0.69 -4.91
CA PHE A 74 3.51 0.49 -4.17
C PHE A 74 2.98 -0.94 -4.34
N THR A 75 2.97 -1.45 -5.58
CA THR A 75 2.53 -2.83 -5.88
C THR A 75 3.38 -3.88 -5.17
N ILE A 76 4.72 -3.72 -5.18
CA ILE A 76 5.63 -4.64 -4.48
C ILE A 76 5.35 -4.63 -2.97
N VAL A 77 5.28 -3.45 -2.37
CA VAL A 77 5.02 -3.32 -0.92
C VAL A 77 3.65 -3.91 -0.58
N SER A 78 2.63 -3.65 -1.39
CA SER A 78 1.29 -4.20 -1.22
C SER A 78 1.28 -5.73 -1.27
N ALA A 79 2.00 -6.33 -2.21
CA ALA A 79 2.12 -7.79 -2.31
C ALA A 79 2.82 -8.39 -1.08
N VAL A 80 3.93 -7.81 -0.63
CA VAL A 80 4.66 -8.28 0.55
C VAL A 80 3.82 -8.14 1.82
N SER A 81 3.16 -7.00 2.01
CA SER A 81 2.25 -6.78 3.15
C SER A 81 1.06 -7.73 3.12
N GLY A 82 0.46 -7.95 1.95
CA GLY A 82 -0.65 -8.88 1.76
C GLY A 82 -0.24 -10.32 2.08
N PHE A 83 0.95 -10.73 1.64
CA PHE A 83 1.50 -12.05 1.96
C PHE A 83 1.76 -12.22 3.46
N ALA A 84 2.37 -11.21 4.11
CA ALA A 84 2.56 -11.22 5.56
C ALA A 84 1.22 -11.33 6.31
N PHE A 85 0.20 -10.60 5.86
CA PHE A 85 -1.15 -10.69 6.42
C PHE A 85 -1.76 -12.09 6.29
N LEU A 86 -1.65 -12.71 5.12
CA LEU A 86 -2.15 -14.07 4.90
C LEU A 86 -1.46 -15.09 5.84
N LEU A 87 -0.15 -14.94 6.08
CA LEU A 87 0.57 -15.77 7.03
C LEU A 87 0.12 -15.54 8.48
N ILE A 88 -0.16 -14.29 8.86
CA ILE A 88 -0.70 -13.96 10.19
C ILE A 88 -2.07 -14.62 10.38
N ILE A 89 -2.97 -14.50 9.39
CA ILE A 89 -4.30 -15.11 9.44
C ILE A 89 -4.20 -16.63 9.50
N TYR A 90 -3.33 -17.24 8.68
CA TYR A 90 -3.08 -18.67 8.73
C TYR A 90 -2.60 -19.13 10.11
N LEU A 91 -1.67 -18.39 10.73
CA LEU A 91 -1.18 -18.67 12.09
C LEU A 91 -2.30 -18.57 13.12
N LEU A 92 -3.12 -17.51 13.07
CA LEU A 92 -4.26 -17.36 13.97
C LEU A 92 -5.24 -18.52 13.85
N LEU A 93 -5.64 -18.88 12.62
CA LEU A 93 -6.63 -19.94 12.38
C LEU A 93 -6.10 -21.36 12.64
N SER A 94 -4.80 -21.59 12.43
CA SER A 94 -4.21 -22.94 12.49
C SER A 94 -3.50 -23.25 13.81
N CYS A 95 -3.15 -22.23 14.60
CA CYS A 95 -2.44 -22.39 15.89
C CYS A 95 -3.29 -21.99 17.12
N GLU A 96 -4.54 -21.56 16.95
CA GLU A 96 -5.51 -21.41 18.06
C GLU A 96 -6.10 -22.76 18.56
N LYS A 97 -5.68 -23.90 17.99
CA LYS A 97 -6.10 -25.24 18.41
C LYS A 97 -5.01 -25.98 19.16
#